data_AF-A0A1H8WHF0-F1
#
_entry.id   AF-A0A1H8WHF0-F1
#
_cell.length_a   1.000
_cell.length_b   1.000
_cell.length_c   1.000
_cell.angle_alpha   90.00
_cell.angle_beta   90.00
_cell.angle_gamma   90.00
#
_symmetry.space_group_name_H-M   'P 1'
#
loop_
_entity.id
_entity.type
_entity.pdbx_description
1 polymer ?
#
loop_
_entity_poly.entity_id
_entity_poly.type
_entity_poly.pdbx_seq_one_letter_code
_entity_poly.pdbx_strand_id
1 'polypeptide(L)'
;MRVHTRHTPNFGVARVLLAPGEAVQSAGDTMLATSFGVTESAPSRGGARKPGLSLFTAPAEGGWVDLAPIGPGDVYPLELTGATGWSVHRGAVLARPASVRHDQTWAPLQQLFGADSGFLDHYSGTGPLVLTAPGPVDSFKLSAGEMVTVRPDYVLAYPDTLQCRLRAVDPSGPQSLKTGEGLVLDFAGPGTVLVQARNRRVSHA
;
A
#
# COMPACT_ATOMS: atom_id res chain seq x y z
N MET A 1 2.08 6.70 -16.19
CA MET A 1 2.68 5.49 -15.59
C MET A 1 1.76 4.31 -15.87
N ARG A 2 2.30 3.14 -16.27
CA ARG A 2 1.54 1.88 -16.41
C ARG A 2 2.26 0.77 -15.65
N VAL A 3 1.51 -0.21 -15.14
CA VAL A 3 2.08 -1.31 -14.34
C VAL A 3 1.70 -2.65 -14.95
N HIS A 4 2.70 -3.51 -15.13
CA HIS A 4 2.52 -4.91 -15.50
C HIS A 4 3.05 -5.79 -14.39
N THR A 5 2.24 -6.73 -13.91
CA THR A 5 2.67 -7.71 -12.92
C THR A 5 3.30 -8.91 -13.62
N ARG A 6 4.32 -9.50 -12.98
CA ARG A 6 4.99 -10.73 -13.40
C ARG A 6 5.17 -11.64 -12.20
N HIS A 7 5.27 -12.95 -12.44
CA HIS A 7 5.54 -13.95 -11.38
C HIS A 7 4.50 -13.95 -10.24
N THR A 8 3.28 -13.49 -10.51
CA THR A 8 2.15 -13.51 -9.59
C THR A 8 1.34 -14.81 -9.77
N PRO A 9 0.81 -15.42 -8.69
CA PRO A 9 0.97 -14.98 -7.30
C PRO A 9 2.23 -15.54 -6.61
N ASN A 10 2.51 -15.06 -5.39
CA ASN A 10 3.51 -15.51 -4.39
C ASN A 10 4.89 -14.85 -4.39
N PHE A 11 5.43 -14.49 -5.55
CA PHE A 11 6.73 -13.79 -5.67
C PHE A 11 6.64 -12.73 -6.77
N GLY A 12 5.65 -11.86 -6.63
CA GLY A 12 5.26 -10.89 -7.64
C GLY A 12 6.35 -9.85 -7.91
N VAL A 13 6.51 -9.49 -9.18
CA VAL A 13 7.35 -8.37 -9.62
C VAL A 13 6.48 -7.37 -10.37
N ALA A 14 6.55 -6.10 -9.99
CA ALA A 14 5.87 -5.02 -10.68
C ALA A 14 6.82 -4.37 -11.68
N ARG A 15 6.56 -4.54 -12.98
CA ARG A 15 7.18 -3.73 -14.04
C ARG A 15 6.42 -2.43 -14.18
N VAL A 16 7.02 -1.34 -13.73
CA VAL A 16 6.52 0.02 -13.89
C VAL A 16 7.06 0.60 -15.18
N LEU A 17 6.18 0.88 -16.14
CA LEU A 17 6.49 1.59 -17.37
C LEU A 17 6.31 3.10 -17.16
N LEU A 18 7.33 3.85 -17.55
CA LEU A 18 7.45 5.30 -17.38
C LEU A 18 7.54 5.98 -18.73
N ALA A 19 6.76 7.04 -18.91
CA ALA A 19 6.90 7.95 -20.04
C ALA A 19 8.22 8.77 -19.96
N PRO A 20 8.63 9.47 -21.03
CA PRO A 20 9.78 10.37 -21.00
C PRO A 20 9.80 11.31 -19.80
N GLY A 21 10.87 11.26 -18.99
CA GLY A 21 11.02 12.08 -17.79
C GLY A 21 10.03 11.77 -16.66
N GLU A 22 9.15 10.78 -16.82
CA GLU A 22 8.23 10.35 -15.77
C GLU A 22 9.01 9.65 -14.65
N ALA A 23 8.53 9.82 -13.42
CA ALA A 23 9.17 9.27 -12.25
C ALA A 23 8.20 8.49 -11.36
N VAL A 24 8.73 7.47 -10.69
CA VAL A 24 8.03 6.67 -9.68
C VAL A 24 8.85 6.64 -8.39
N GLN A 25 8.15 6.77 -7.26
CA GLN A 25 8.75 6.67 -5.95
C GLN A 25 8.60 5.25 -5.41
N SER A 26 9.68 4.69 -4.86
CA SER A 26 9.71 3.36 -4.24
C SER A 26 10.89 3.25 -3.28
N ALA A 27 10.93 2.26 -2.39
CA ALA A 27 12.11 2.02 -1.55
C ALA A 27 13.26 1.47 -2.42
N GLY A 28 14.47 2.03 -2.28
CA GLY A 28 15.58 1.71 -3.19
C GLY A 28 16.02 0.23 -3.21
N ASP A 29 15.83 -0.47 -2.10
CA ASP A 29 16.14 -1.89 -1.91
C ASP A 29 15.14 -2.84 -2.59
N THR A 30 14.01 -2.33 -3.08
CA THR A 30 13.02 -3.11 -3.85
C THR A 30 13.31 -3.16 -5.34
N MET A 31 14.28 -2.37 -5.84
CA MET A 31 14.63 -2.36 -7.24
C MET A 31 15.30 -3.66 -7.65
N LEU A 32 14.66 -4.37 -8.59
CA LEU A 32 15.21 -5.56 -9.22
C LEU A 32 16.04 -5.22 -10.46
N ALA A 33 15.51 -4.39 -11.35
CA ALA A 33 16.15 -4.00 -12.60
C ALA A 33 15.53 -2.73 -13.18
N THR A 34 16.23 -2.06 -14.10
CA THR A 34 15.68 -0.96 -14.90
C THR A 34 16.05 -1.12 -16.37
N SER A 35 15.36 -0.41 -17.26
CA SER A 35 15.93 -0.10 -18.57
C SER A 35 17.19 0.77 -18.42
N PHE A 36 18.04 0.75 -19.45
CA PHE A 36 19.20 1.64 -19.51
C PHE A 36 18.76 3.12 -19.42
N GLY A 37 19.56 3.96 -18.78
CA GLY A 37 19.32 5.40 -18.67
C GLY A 37 18.37 5.85 -17.55
N VAL A 38 17.68 4.94 -16.85
CA VAL A 38 16.90 5.30 -15.65
C VAL A 38 17.86 5.75 -14.55
N THR A 39 17.52 6.88 -13.91
CA THR A 39 18.30 7.44 -12.79
C THR A 39 17.58 7.21 -11.47
N GLU A 40 18.33 6.93 -10.41
CA GLU A 40 17.81 6.82 -9.05
C GLU A 40 18.34 7.98 -8.20
N SER A 41 17.43 8.75 -7.61
CA SER A 41 17.75 9.80 -6.63
C SER A 41 17.17 9.44 -5.27
N ALA A 42 18.00 9.44 -4.22
CA ALA A 42 17.55 9.19 -2.86
C ALA A 42 17.94 10.36 -1.94
N PRO A 43 17.16 10.64 -0.89
CA PRO A 43 17.55 11.63 0.12
C PRO A 43 18.90 11.27 0.75
N SER A 44 19.83 12.22 0.75
CA SER A 44 21.09 12.12 1.49
C SER A 44 21.13 13.19 2.58
N ARG A 45 21.70 12.87 3.74
CA ARG A 45 21.97 13.85 4.80
C ARG A 45 23.42 13.70 5.22
N GLY A 46 24.22 14.73 4.99
CA GLY A 46 25.66 14.71 5.31
C GLY A 46 26.47 13.74 4.45
N GLY A 47 26.08 13.52 3.19
CA GLY A 47 26.81 12.65 2.25
C GLY A 47 26.50 11.16 2.36
N ALA A 48 25.78 10.72 3.40
CA ALA A 48 25.32 9.35 3.53
C ALA A 48 23.91 9.16 2.97
N ARG A 49 23.73 8.13 2.14
CA ARG A 49 22.41 7.70 1.64
C ARG A 49 21.62 7.10 2.81
N LYS A 50 20.41 7.60 3.05
CA LYS A 50 19.55 7.01 4.08
C LYS A 50 18.68 5.89 3.48
N PRO A 51 18.41 4.82 4.23
CA PRO A 51 17.30 3.92 3.90
C PRO A 51 16.03 4.77 3.81
N GLY A 52 15.27 4.60 2.73
CA GLY A 52 14.08 5.42 2.49
C GLY A 52 13.59 5.33 1.06
N LEU A 53 12.67 6.25 0.74
CA LEU A 53 12.07 6.36 -0.58
C LEU A 53 13.06 6.99 -1.57
N SER A 54 13.36 6.24 -2.63
CA SER A 54 14.06 6.70 -3.82
C SER A 54 13.05 7.16 -4.89
N LEU A 55 13.50 8.05 -5.77
CA LEU A 55 12.79 8.44 -6.98
C LEU A 55 13.54 7.86 -8.19
N PHE A 56 12.85 7.03 -8.96
CA PHE A 56 13.36 6.48 -10.21
C PHE A 56 12.77 7.28 -11.38
N THR A 57 13.61 7.91 -12.19
CA THR A 57 13.20 8.80 -13.28
C THR A 57 13.68 8.27 -14.62
N ALA A 58 12.76 8.16 -15.58
CA ALA A 58 13.06 7.69 -16.92
C ALA A 58 13.82 8.74 -17.77
N PRO A 59 14.65 8.29 -18.73
CA PRO A 59 15.30 9.17 -19.71
C PRO A 59 14.29 9.72 -20.74
N ALA A 60 14.78 10.47 -21.73
CA ALA A 60 13.95 11.17 -22.72
C ALA A 60 13.16 10.24 -23.65
N GLU A 61 13.59 8.99 -23.79
CA GLU A 61 12.92 7.93 -24.55
C GLU A 61 11.88 7.16 -23.72
N GLY A 62 11.74 7.48 -22.42
CA GLY A 62 10.97 6.70 -21.47
C GLY A 62 11.75 5.48 -20.95
N GLY A 63 11.10 4.63 -20.16
CA GLY A 63 11.81 3.51 -19.57
C GLY A 63 10.94 2.61 -18.70
N TRP A 64 11.58 1.68 -18.01
CA TRP A 64 10.91 0.82 -17.05
C TRP A 64 11.76 0.52 -15.83
N VAL A 65 11.07 0.25 -14.72
CA VAL A 65 11.65 -0.19 -13.45
C VAL A 65 10.91 -1.45 -13.00
N ASP A 66 11.63 -2.52 -12.76
CA ASP A 66 11.13 -3.72 -12.10
C ASP A 66 11.34 -3.60 -10.60
N LEU A 67 10.26 -3.75 -9.83
CA LEU A 67 10.25 -3.69 -8.38
C LEU A 67 9.74 -5.01 -7.81
N ALA A 68 10.46 -5.56 -6.83
CA ALA A 68 10.10 -6.79 -6.13
C ALA A 68 9.93 -6.50 -4.62
N PRO A 69 8.93 -7.10 -3.95
CA PRO A 69 8.84 -7.06 -2.50
C PRO A 69 10.09 -7.63 -1.80
N ILE A 70 10.46 -7.06 -0.65
CA ILE A 70 11.63 -7.51 0.13
C ILE A 70 11.45 -8.94 0.69
N GLY A 71 10.21 -9.30 1.04
CA GLY A 71 9.87 -10.63 1.54
C GLY A 71 8.98 -11.40 0.55
N PRO A 72 8.76 -12.70 0.78
CA PRO A 72 7.80 -13.49 0.01
C PRO A 72 6.44 -12.81 -0.02
N GLY A 73 5.93 -12.55 -1.22
CA GLY A 73 4.76 -11.72 -1.38
C GLY A 73 4.34 -11.48 -2.82
N ASP A 74 3.14 -10.93 -2.96
CA ASP A 74 2.57 -10.55 -4.23
C ASP A 74 2.57 -9.03 -4.41
N VAL A 75 2.36 -8.60 -5.65
CA VAL A 75 2.19 -7.19 -6.02
C VAL A 75 0.80 -6.94 -6.57
N TYR A 76 0.18 -5.83 -6.18
CA TYR A 76 -1.17 -5.49 -6.58
C TYR A 76 -1.27 -4.03 -7.04
N PRO A 77 -1.45 -3.76 -8.34
CA PRO A 77 -1.67 -2.41 -8.83
C PRO A 77 -3.11 -1.98 -8.50
N LEU A 78 -3.24 -1.07 -7.54
CA LEU A 78 -4.50 -0.45 -7.18
C LEU A 78 -4.65 0.87 -7.95
N GLU A 79 -5.66 0.96 -8.82
CA GLU A 79 -5.92 2.18 -9.59
C GLU A 79 -6.71 3.20 -8.77
N LEU A 80 -6.11 4.36 -8.48
CA LEU A 80 -6.81 5.47 -7.85
C LEU A 80 -7.42 6.36 -8.93
N THR A 81 -8.72 6.60 -8.85
CA THR A 81 -9.45 7.42 -9.84
C THR A 81 -9.44 8.91 -9.51
N GLY A 82 -9.02 9.29 -8.29
CA GLY A 82 -9.16 10.64 -7.74
C GLY A 82 -10.52 10.96 -7.12
N ALA A 83 -11.52 10.08 -7.28
CA ALA A 83 -12.85 10.31 -6.72
C ALA A 83 -12.93 10.04 -5.21
N THR A 84 -12.12 9.10 -4.71
CA THR A 84 -12.09 8.70 -3.29
C THR A 84 -10.66 8.39 -2.85
N GLY A 85 -10.39 8.58 -1.56
CA GLY A 85 -9.16 8.14 -0.93
C GLY A 85 -9.21 6.67 -0.55
N TRP A 86 -8.05 6.15 -0.19
CA TRP A 86 -7.85 4.76 0.20
C TRP A 86 -7.04 4.69 1.49
N SER A 87 -7.58 3.94 2.46
CA SER A 87 -6.84 3.49 3.63
C SER A 87 -6.06 2.23 3.24
N VAL A 88 -4.75 2.23 3.48
CA VAL A 88 -3.81 1.18 3.08
C VAL A 88 -2.98 0.78 4.28
N HIS A 89 -2.73 -0.51 4.48
CA HIS A 89 -1.86 -0.96 5.56
C HIS A 89 -0.49 -0.30 5.47
N ARG A 90 0.02 0.24 6.58
CA ARG A 90 1.31 0.92 6.64
C ARG A 90 2.42 -0.02 6.16
N GLY A 91 3.29 0.51 5.30
CA GLY A 91 4.37 -0.27 4.67
C GLY A 91 3.92 -1.25 3.58
N ALA A 92 2.65 -1.22 3.15
CA ALA A 92 2.19 -2.02 2.01
C ALA A 92 2.39 -1.31 0.66
N VAL A 93 2.78 -0.04 0.61
CA VAL A 93 3.04 0.65 -0.66
C VAL A 93 4.43 0.28 -1.16
N LEU A 94 4.46 -0.42 -2.30
CA LEU A 94 5.70 -0.75 -3.02
C LEU A 94 6.13 0.41 -3.91
N ALA A 95 5.21 1.02 -4.66
CA ALA A 95 5.52 2.14 -5.52
C ALA A 95 4.34 3.07 -5.77
N ARG A 96 4.62 4.35 -6.02
CA ARG A 96 3.60 5.35 -6.36
C ARG A 96 4.12 6.43 -7.32
N PRO A 97 3.28 6.96 -8.22
CA PRO A 97 3.60 8.14 -9.01
C PRO A 97 3.42 9.41 -8.16
N ALA A 98 3.95 10.54 -8.64
CA ALA A 98 3.78 11.84 -7.97
C ALA A 98 2.31 12.32 -7.89
N SER A 99 1.44 11.79 -8.76
CA SER A 99 0.00 12.07 -8.77
C SER A 99 -0.77 11.37 -7.65
N VAL A 100 -0.14 10.46 -6.90
CA VAL A 100 -0.70 9.82 -5.71
C VAL A 100 0.04 10.29 -4.45
N ARG A 101 -0.69 10.87 -3.52
CA ARG A 101 -0.17 11.51 -2.30
C ARG A 101 -0.40 10.62 -1.09
N HIS A 102 0.46 10.75 -0.09
CA HIS A 102 0.26 10.16 1.25
C HIS A 102 -0.24 11.27 2.15
N ASP A 103 -1.45 11.10 2.67
CA ASP A 103 -2.17 12.15 3.37
C ASP A 103 -1.81 12.14 4.85
N GLN A 104 -0.69 12.80 5.18
CA GLN A 104 -0.15 12.82 6.54
C GLN A 104 -1.11 13.45 7.57
N THR A 105 -1.99 14.35 7.13
CA THR A 105 -2.99 15.00 7.98
C THR A 105 -4.22 14.12 8.24
N TRP A 106 -4.37 13.00 7.51
CA TRP A 106 -5.52 12.11 7.67
C TRP A 106 -5.53 11.38 9.02
N ALA A 107 -4.37 10.87 9.45
CA ALA A 107 -4.25 10.12 10.69
C ALA A 107 -4.67 10.95 11.93
N PRO A 108 -4.19 12.19 12.12
CA PRO A 108 -4.69 13.07 13.19
C PRO A 108 -6.19 13.38 13.09
N LEU A 109 -6.71 13.54 11.87
CA LEU A 109 -8.14 13.85 11.68
C LEU A 109 -9.02 12.70 12.16
N GLN A 110 -8.66 11.45 11.87
CA GLN A 110 -9.38 10.28 12.37
C GLN A 110 -9.39 10.24 13.91
N GLN A 111 -8.26 10.55 14.54
CA GLN A 111 -8.14 10.56 16.00
C GLN A 111 -9.10 11.57 16.66
N LEU A 112 -9.36 12.72 16.03
CA LEU A 112 -10.33 13.71 16.50
C LEU A 112 -11.78 13.19 16.47
N PHE A 113 -12.08 12.21 15.61
CA PHE A 113 -13.38 11.53 15.55
C PHE A 113 -13.41 10.23 16.36
N GLY A 114 -12.42 10.01 17.25
CA GLY A 114 -12.33 8.82 18.08
C GLY A 114 -11.90 7.55 17.33
N ALA A 115 -11.44 7.70 16.09
CA ALA A 115 -10.92 6.61 15.26
C ALA A 115 -9.39 6.68 15.21
N ASP A 116 -8.70 5.69 15.74
CA ASP A 116 -7.23 5.67 15.65
C ASP A 116 -6.79 5.01 14.33
N SER A 117 -6.12 5.75 13.44
CA SER A 117 -5.67 5.17 12.17
C SER A 117 -4.49 4.20 12.35
N GLY A 118 -3.84 4.20 13.52
CA GLY A 118 -2.99 3.13 14.03
C GLY A 118 -1.98 2.56 13.02
N PHE A 119 -2.34 1.45 12.39
CA PHE A 119 -1.58 0.64 11.43
C PHE A 119 -1.88 0.93 9.94
N LEU A 120 -2.70 1.93 9.65
CA LEU A 120 -3.09 2.38 8.31
C LEU A 120 -2.43 3.72 7.96
N ASP A 121 -2.12 3.88 6.69
CA ASP A 121 -1.80 5.13 6.02
C ASP A 121 -2.91 5.45 5.02
N HIS A 122 -3.06 6.73 4.64
CA HIS A 122 -4.08 7.15 3.69
C HIS A 122 -3.47 7.72 2.43
N TYR A 123 -4.06 7.37 1.29
CA TYR A 123 -3.59 7.80 -0.03
C TYR A 123 -4.73 8.34 -0.88
N SER A 124 -4.46 9.44 -1.59
CA SER A 124 -5.40 10.09 -2.50
C SER A 124 -4.69 10.56 -3.77
N GLY A 125 -5.47 10.90 -4.80
CA GLY A 125 -4.97 11.33 -6.11
C GLY A 125 -5.34 10.35 -7.22
N THR A 126 -4.57 10.35 -8.31
CA THR A 126 -4.93 9.59 -9.52
C THR A 126 -3.75 8.78 -10.04
N GLY A 127 -4.01 7.57 -10.53
CA GLY A 127 -3.02 6.68 -11.12
C GLY A 127 -2.78 5.42 -10.29
N PRO A 128 -1.88 4.54 -10.76
CA PRO A 128 -1.66 3.25 -10.14
C PRO A 128 -0.79 3.35 -8.87
N LEU A 129 -1.37 3.03 -7.71
CA LEU A 129 -0.67 2.78 -6.46
C LEU A 129 -0.30 1.29 -6.39
N VAL A 130 0.99 0.96 -6.45
CA VAL A 130 1.44 -0.43 -6.41
C VAL A 130 1.58 -0.86 -4.96
N LEU A 131 0.78 -1.84 -4.56
CA LEU A 131 0.82 -2.44 -3.23
C LEU A 131 1.65 -3.74 -3.23
N THR A 132 2.15 -4.09 -2.06
CA THR A 132 2.72 -5.41 -1.76
C THR A 132 2.00 -6.06 -0.58
N ALA A 133 1.80 -7.37 -0.70
CA ALA A 133 1.15 -8.21 0.29
C ALA A 133 1.95 -9.49 0.55
N PRO A 134 2.09 -9.94 1.81
CA PRO A 134 2.46 -11.30 2.14
C PRO A 134 1.42 -12.28 1.58
N GLY A 135 1.78 -12.96 0.49
CA GLY A 135 0.92 -13.88 -0.25
C GLY A 135 -0.08 -13.19 -1.21
N PRO A 136 -0.93 -14.00 -1.88
CA PRO A 136 -1.92 -13.52 -2.83
C PRO A 136 -2.88 -12.49 -2.21
N VAL A 137 -3.32 -11.54 -3.03
CA VAL A 137 -4.38 -10.59 -2.67
C VAL A 137 -5.74 -11.19 -3.00
N ASP A 138 -6.67 -11.11 -2.05
CA ASP A 138 -8.07 -11.48 -2.19
C ASP A 138 -8.95 -10.26 -1.88
N SER A 139 -10.25 -10.34 -2.15
CA SER A 139 -11.16 -9.21 -2.00
C SER A 139 -12.55 -9.61 -1.52
N PHE A 140 -13.09 -8.82 -0.60
CA PHE A 140 -14.50 -8.87 -0.22
C PHE A 140 -15.23 -7.68 -0.83
N LYS A 141 -16.08 -7.95 -1.82
CA LYS A 141 -16.98 -6.94 -2.38
C LYS A 141 -18.26 -6.90 -1.55
N LEU A 142 -18.58 -5.74 -1.01
CA LEU A 142 -19.75 -5.50 -0.18
C LEU A 142 -20.72 -4.59 -0.92
N SER A 143 -21.96 -5.05 -1.07
CA SER A 143 -23.10 -4.26 -1.50
C SER A 143 -23.61 -3.39 -0.35
N ALA A 144 -24.51 -2.45 -0.63
CA ALA A 144 -25.12 -1.65 0.42
C ALA A 144 -25.81 -2.54 1.48
N GLY A 145 -25.44 -2.36 2.74
CA GLY A 145 -25.96 -3.15 3.87
C GLY A 145 -25.22 -4.47 4.14
N GLU A 146 -24.32 -4.92 3.25
CA GLU A 146 -23.46 -6.08 3.52
C GLU A 146 -22.30 -5.69 4.43
N MET A 147 -21.93 -6.59 5.35
CA MET A 147 -20.89 -6.36 6.34
C MET A 147 -19.89 -7.52 6.39
N VAL A 148 -18.64 -7.21 6.74
CA VAL A 148 -17.61 -8.22 7.03
C VAL A 148 -16.70 -7.74 8.16
N THR A 149 -16.29 -8.65 9.02
CA THR A 149 -15.31 -8.38 10.07
C THR A 149 -13.96 -9.00 9.65
N VAL A 150 -12.90 -8.19 9.61
CA VAL A 150 -11.56 -8.64 9.23
C VAL A 150 -10.54 -8.26 10.30
N ARG A 151 -9.56 -9.13 10.55
CA ARG A 151 -8.44 -8.79 11.44
C ARG A 151 -7.46 -7.84 10.72
N PRO A 152 -6.93 -6.80 11.40
CA PRO A 152 -5.98 -5.86 10.83
C PRO A 152 -4.79 -6.48 10.09
N ASP A 153 -4.26 -7.60 10.59
CA ASP A 153 -3.07 -8.28 10.01
C ASP A 153 -3.29 -8.86 8.61
N TYR A 154 -4.56 -8.97 8.20
CA TYR A 154 -4.97 -9.45 6.88
C TYR A 154 -5.53 -8.33 6.00
N VAL A 155 -5.79 -7.13 6.54
CA VAL A 155 -6.26 -6.00 5.74
C VAL A 155 -5.10 -5.44 4.93
N LEU A 156 -5.29 -5.32 3.61
CA LEU A 156 -4.35 -4.69 2.70
C LEU A 156 -4.75 -3.23 2.43
N ALA A 157 -5.97 -3.01 1.96
CA ALA A 157 -6.49 -1.67 1.65
C ALA A 157 -8.01 -1.63 1.53
N TYR A 158 -8.62 -0.46 1.68
CA TYR A 158 -10.05 -0.22 1.42
C TYR A 158 -10.33 1.26 1.07
N PRO A 159 -11.35 1.55 0.24
CA PRO A 159 -11.70 2.92 -0.13
C PRO A 159 -12.55 3.61 0.94
N ASP A 160 -12.57 4.94 0.93
CA ASP A 160 -13.40 5.76 1.82
C ASP A 160 -14.92 5.56 1.65
N THR A 161 -15.36 4.88 0.58
CA THR A 161 -16.77 4.54 0.40
C THR A 161 -17.28 3.51 1.41
N LEU A 162 -16.36 2.73 2.00
CA LEU A 162 -16.70 1.77 3.05
C LEU A 162 -16.79 2.46 4.40
N GLN A 163 -17.87 2.17 5.12
CA GLN A 163 -17.91 2.46 6.55
C GLN A 163 -17.01 1.45 7.26
N CYS A 164 -16.20 1.94 8.20
CA CYS A 164 -15.22 1.13 8.91
C CYS A 164 -15.26 1.45 10.40
N ARG A 165 -15.34 0.41 11.23
CA ARG A 165 -15.28 0.53 12.70
C ARG A 165 -14.22 -0.39 13.27
N LEU A 166 -13.27 0.18 13.99
CA LEU A 166 -12.30 -0.57 14.78
C LEU A 166 -12.91 -0.92 16.14
N ARG A 167 -12.74 -2.17 16.58
CA ARG A 167 -13.11 -2.60 17.93
C ARG A 167 -12.21 -3.72 18.45
N ALA A 168 -12.23 -3.89 19.75
CA ALA A 168 -11.65 -5.04 20.41
C ALA A 168 -12.33 -6.35 19.97
N VAL A 169 -11.54 -7.41 19.81
CA VAL A 169 -12.05 -8.79 19.75
C VAL A 169 -12.63 -9.17 21.11
N ASP A 170 -11.86 -8.90 22.17
CA ASP A 170 -12.23 -9.08 23.56
C ASP A 170 -11.91 -7.77 24.33
N PRO A 171 -12.92 -7.06 24.87
CA PRO A 171 -12.70 -5.84 25.64
C PRO A 171 -11.79 -6.00 26.86
N SER A 172 -11.68 -7.22 27.40
CA SER A 172 -10.82 -7.55 28.56
C SER A 172 -9.43 -8.06 28.17
N GLY A 173 -9.20 -8.35 26.89
CA GLY A 173 -7.95 -8.89 26.37
C GLY A 173 -6.91 -7.81 26.03
N PRO A 174 -5.63 -8.21 25.82
CA PRO A 174 -4.58 -7.30 25.38
C PRO A 174 -4.86 -6.77 23.97
N GLN A 175 -4.55 -5.49 23.75
CA GLN A 175 -4.83 -4.78 22.50
C GLN A 175 -3.69 -3.82 22.16
N SER A 176 -3.45 -3.59 20.87
CA SER A 176 -2.48 -2.62 20.39
C SER A 176 -2.99 -1.89 19.16
N LEU A 177 -3.29 -0.60 19.30
CA LEU A 177 -3.67 0.27 18.18
C LEU A 177 -2.51 0.48 17.18
N LYS A 178 -1.26 0.33 17.64
CA LYS A 178 -0.08 0.46 16.79
C LYS A 178 0.06 -0.71 15.81
N THR A 179 -0.27 -1.93 16.25
CA THR A 179 -0.06 -3.16 15.48
C THR A 179 -1.36 -3.81 14.99
N GLY A 180 -2.51 -3.40 15.51
CA GLY A 180 -3.80 -4.04 15.24
C GLY A 180 -4.05 -5.32 16.04
N GLU A 181 -3.12 -5.71 16.93
CA GLU A 181 -3.25 -6.93 17.74
C GLU A 181 -4.41 -6.82 18.73
N GLY A 182 -5.20 -7.90 18.87
CA GLY A 182 -6.38 -7.93 19.73
C GLY A 182 -7.60 -7.18 19.17
N LEU A 183 -7.50 -6.65 17.93
CA LEU A 183 -8.53 -5.82 17.31
C LEU A 183 -9.13 -6.48 16.04
N VAL A 184 -10.28 -5.96 15.63
CA VAL A 184 -10.94 -6.24 14.35
C VAL A 184 -11.48 -4.95 13.74
N LEU A 185 -11.59 -4.96 12.41
CA LEU A 185 -12.27 -3.93 11.63
C LEU A 185 -13.58 -4.52 11.11
N ASP A 186 -14.70 -3.91 11.48
CA ASP A 186 -16.00 -4.18 10.88
C ASP A 186 -16.20 -3.21 9.72
N PHE A 187 -16.41 -3.75 8.52
CA PHE A 187 -16.69 -2.99 7.31
C PHE A 187 -18.16 -3.11 6.92
N ALA A 188 -18.75 -2.02 6.40
CA ALA A 188 -20.06 -2.04 5.78
C ALA A 188 -20.03 -1.35 4.41
N GLY A 189 -20.69 -1.98 3.43
CA GLY A 189 -20.74 -1.55 2.04
C GLY A 189 -21.51 -0.24 1.77
N PRO A 190 -21.38 0.33 0.55
CA PRO A 190 -20.81 -0.31 -0.64
C PRO A 190 -19.31 -0.07 -0.86
N GLY A 191 -18.59 -1.11 -1.29
CA GLY A 191 -17.17 -1.01 -1.67
C GLY A 191 -16.45 -2.35 -1.63
N THR A 192 -15.12 -2.32 -1.71
CA THR A 192 -14.29 -3.53 -1.70
C THR A 192 -13.22 -3.42 -0.63
N VAL A 193 -13.15 -4.42 0.25
CA VAL A 193 -12.02 -4.61 1.16
C VAL A 193 -11.01 -5.52 0.48
N LEU A 194 -9.76 -5.05 0.32
CA LEU A 194 -8.64 -5.86 -0.14
C LEU A 194 -7.96 -6.49 1.06
N VAL A 195 -7.71 -7.80 0.97
CA VAL A 195 -7.04 -8.58 2.00
C VAL A 195 -5.88 -9.39 1.43
N GLN A 196 -5.01 -9.87 2.30
CA GLN A 196 -3.88 -10.75 1.96
C GLN A 196 -4.09 -12.14 2.54
N ALA A 197 -3.65 -13.20 1.86
CA ALA A 197 -3.89 -14.56 2.31
C ALA A 197 -2.92 -15.04 3.42
N ARG A 198 -1.75 -14.40 3.60
CA ARG A 198 -0.80 -14.73 4.68
C ARG A 198 -0.79 -13.61 5.73
N ASN A 199 -0.71 -13.99 7.00
CA ASN A 199 -0.63 -13.03 8.10
C ASN A 199 0.67 -12.22 8.05
N ARG A 200 0.56 -10.89 8.10
CA ARG A 200 1.70 -9.96 8.02
C ARG A 200 2.70 -10.12 9.18
N ARG A 201 2.28 -10.59 10.36
CA ARG A 201 3.17 -10.83 11.52
C ARG A 201 4.13 -12.00 11.33
N VAL A 202 3.75 -13.02 10.55
CA VAL A 202 4.58 -14.24 10.34
C VAL A 202 5.53 -14.08 9.14
N SER A 203 5.52 -12.93 8.47
CA SER A 203 6.36 -12.63 7.30
C SER A 203 7.68 -11.93 7.62
N HIS A 204 7.94 -11.58 8.90
CA HIS A 204 9.21 -10.99 9.36
C HIS A 204 10.09 -11.97 10.16
N ALA A 205 9.76 -13.27 10.13
CA ALA A 205 10.56 -14.33 10.76
C ALA A 205 11.47 -15.02 9.75
#